data_AF-A0A971TSQ7-F1
#
_entry.id   AF-A0A971TSQ7-F1
#
_cell.length_a   1.000
_cell.length_b   1.000
_cell.length_c   1.000
_cell.angle_alpha   90.00
_cell.angle_beta   90.00
_cell.angle_gamma   90.00
#
_symmetry.space_group_name_H-M   'P 1'
#
loop_
_entity.id
_entity.type
_entity.pdbx_description
1 polymer ?
#
loop_
_entity_poly.entity_id
_entity_poly.type
_entity_poly.pdbx_seq_one_letter_code
_entity_poly.pdbx_strand_id
1 'polypeptide(L)'
;MFESKQLAALLTDARENNISIREAALKAVPDLKEDQFHEKLAEVMGLEYERLKDITIDREVLALVPTKAIFQYNVIPLSEKDG
;
A
#
# COMPACT_ATOMS: atom_id res chain seq x y z
N MET A 1 0.68 16.79 -9.09
CA MET A 1 2.10 16.47 -8.83
C MET A 1 2.57 17.33 -7.67
N PHE A 2 3.36 16.79 -6.74
CA PHE A 2 3.89 17.59 -5.64
C PHE A 2 4.94 18.57 -6.16
N GLU A 3 4.80 19.85 -5.83
CA GLU A 3 5.87 20.82 -6.04
C GLU A 3 7.05 20.50 -5.12
N SER A 4 8.29 20.78 -5.53
CA SER A 4 9.49 20.40 -4.77
C SER A 4 9.49 20.90 -3.32
N LYS A 5 8.87 22.07 -3.08
CA LYS A 5 8.70 22.63 -1.73
C LYS A 5 7.69 21.85 -0.88
N GLN A 6 6.61 21.34 -1.49
CA GLN A 6 5.61 20.52 -0.80
C GLN A 6 6.19 19.18 -0.37
N LEU A 7 7.04 18.58 -1.23
CA LEU A 7 7.71 17.32 -0.90
C LEU A 7 8.66 17.46 0.30
N ALA A 8 9.46 18.53 0.35
CA ALA A 8 10.36 18.76 1.47
C ALA A 8 9.61 18.93 2.80
N ALA A 9 8.51 19.70 2.80
CA ALA A 9 7.67 19.88 3.99
C ALA A 9 7.05 18.56 4.46
N LEU A 10 6.54 17.75 3.53
CA LEU A 10 5.96 16.44 3.80
C LEU A 10 6.98 15.49 4.45
N LEU A 11 8.21 15.42 3.91
CA LEU A 11 9.26 14.55 4.46
C LEU A 11 9.74 15.00 5.84
N THR A 12 9.75 16.32 6.09
CA THR A 12 10.02 16.86 7.44
C THR A 12 8.90 16.46 8.41
N ASP A 13 7.64 16.65 8.03
CA ASP A 13 6.48 16.29 8.86
C ASP A 13 6.47 14.79 9.21
N ALA A 14 6.74 13.92 8.22
CA ALA A 14 6.84 12.49 8.44
C ALA A 14 7.91 12.12 9.48
N ARG A 15 9.07 12.80 9.43
CA ARG A 15 10.18 12.58 10.34
C ARG A 15 9.92 13.11 11.75
N GLU A 16 9.42 14.34 11.86
CA GLU A 16 9.18 15.01 13.14
C GLU A 16 8.06 14.35 13.93
N ASN A 17 7.01 13.86 13.23
CA ASN A 17 5.86 13.21 13.86
C ASN A 17 5.97 11.68 13.90
N ASN A 18 7.07 11.11 13.39
CA ASN A 18 7.30 9.66 13.31
C ASN A 18 6.13 8.91 12.65
N ILE A 19 5.59 9.48 11.57
CA ILE A 19 4.50 8.90 10.77
C ILE A 19 5.03 8.42 9.42
N SER A 20 4.28 7.53 8.78
CA SER A 20 4.63 7.06 7.43
C SER A 20 4.54 8.21 6.41
N ILE A 21 5.36 8.15 5.36
CA ILE A 21 5.29 9.09 4.22
C ILE A 21 3.90 9.11 3.60
N ARG A 22 3.24 7.94 3.54
CA ARG A 22 1.84 7.82 3.10
C ARG A 22 0.92 8.71 3.93
N GLU A 23 1.00 8.61 5.26
CA GLU A 23 0.11 9.36 6.13
C GLU A 23 0.39 10.87 6.06
N ALA A 24 1.66 11.28 6.00
CA ALA A 24 2.02 12.67 5.75
C ALA A 24 1.47 13.18 4.41
N ALA A 25 1.52 12.36 3.35
CA ALA A 25 0.97 12.69 2.04
C ALA A 25 -0.55 12.88 2.04
N LEU A 26 -1.28 11.98 2.70
CA LEU A 26 -2.74 12.06 2.84
C LEU A 26 -3.17 13.27 3.68
N LYS A 27 -2.39 13.67 4.69
CA LYS A 27 -2.63 14.89 5.47
C LYS A 27 -2.34 16.16 4.66
N ALA A 28 -1.27 16.17 3.86
CA ALA A 28 -0.83 17.33 3.11
C ALA A 28 -1.67 17.62 1.86
N VAL A 29 -2.37 16.62 1.30
CA VAL A 29 -3.15 16.77 0.06
C VAL A 29 -4.59 16.34 0.31
N PRO A 30 -5.52 17.29 0.57
CA PRO A 30 -6.90 16.99 0.95
C PRO A 30 -7.68 16.13 -0.06
N ASP A 31 -7.38 16.28 -1.35
CA ASP A 31 -8.08 15.58 -2.43
C ASP A 31 -7.43 14.23 -2.80
N LEU A 32 -6.30 13.87 -2.18
CA LEU A 32 -5.61 12.61 -2.46
C LEU A 32 -6.31 11.47 -1.73
N LYS A 33 -6.97 10.59 -2.49
CA LYS A 33 -7.54 9.36 -1.94
C LYS A 33 -6.44 8.32 -1.70
N GLU A 34 -6.61 7.54 -0.64
CA GLU A 34 -5.69 6.45 -0.29
C GLU A 34 -5.47 5.47 -1.45
N ASP A 35 -6.54 5.08 -2.15
CA ASP A 35 -6.43 4.17 -3.28
C ASP A 35 -5.57 4.73 -4.41
N GLN A 36 -5.67 6.04 -4.69
CA GLN A 36 -4.87 6.69 -5.73
C GLN A 36 -3.38 6.72 -5.35
N PHE A 37 -3.08 6.88 -4.06
CA PHE A 37 -1.72 6.78 -3.57
C PHE A 37 -1.17 5.36 -3.73
N HIS A 38 -1.93 4.34 -3.34
CA HIS A 38 -1.50 2.94 -3.46
C HIS A 38 -1.34 2.49 -4.92
N GLU A 39 -2.27 2.86 -5.80
CA GLU A 39 -2.18 2.58 -7.23
C GLU A 39 -0.92 3.19 -7.85
N LYS A 40 -0.61 4.45 -7.52
CA LYS A 40 0.61 5.10 -8.01
C LYS A 40 1.88 4.49 -7.41
N LEU A 41 1.84 4.08 -6.15
CA LEU A 41 2.96 3.39 -5.50
C LEU A 41 3.25 2.05 -6.19
N ALA A 42 2.22 1.26 -6.48
CA ALA A 42 2.35 0.01 -7.21
C ALA A 42 2.96 0.23 -8.60
N GLU A 43 2.50 1.24 -9.34
CA GLU A 43 3.06 1.63 -10.65
C GLU A 43 4.57 1.92 -10.56
N VAL A 44 5.01 2.73 -9.59
CA VAL A 44 6.43 3.07 -9.40
C VAL A 44 7.26 1.86 -8.98
N MET A 45 6.67 0.93 -8.23
CA MET A 45 7.32 -0.31 -7.82
C MET A 45 7.32 -1.39 -8.92
N GLY A 46 6.60 -1.18 -10.03
CA GLY A 46 6.40 -2.20 -11.05
C GLY A 46 5.57 -3.39 -10.56
N LEU A 47 4.64 -3.16 -9.64
CA LEU A 47 3.74 -4.16 -9.07
C LEU A 47 2.33 -3.99 -9.62
N GLU A 48 1.58 -5.10 -9.69
CA GLU A 48 0.15 -5.07 -9.98
C GLU A 48 -0.61 -4.47 -8.77
N TYR A 49 -1.61 -3.62 -9.05
CA TYR A 49 -2.51 -3.08 -8.04
C TYR A 49 -3.87 -3.74 -8.15
N GLU A 50 -4.31 -4.36 -7.05
CA GLU A 50 -5.53 -5.13 -6.99
C GLU A 50 -6.39 -4.74 -5.78
N ARG A 51 -7.71 -4.73 -5.98
CA ARG A 51 -8.68 -4.41 -4.92
C ARG A 51 -9.23 -5.69 -4.33
N LEU A 52 -8.81 -6.01 -3.10
CA LEU A 52 -9.23 -7.24 -2.41
C LEU A 52 -10.75 -7.44 -2.33
N LYS A 53 -11.54 -6.36 -2.24
CA LYS A 53 -13.01 -6.44 -2.18
C LYS A 53 -13.64 -7.05 -3.44
N ASP A 54 -12.92 -7.03 -4.56
CA ASP A 54 -13.40 -7.46 -5.87
C ASP A 54 -12.84 -8.85 -6.24
N ILE A 55 -12.09 -9.49 -5.33
CA ILE A 55 -11.41 -10.77 -5.54
C ILE A 55 -12.02 -11.84 -4.64
N THR A 56 -12.35 -12.99 -5.24
CA THR A 56 -12.69 -14.20 -4.49
C THR A 56 -11.43 -15.04 -4.35
N ILE A 57 -11.02 -15.31 -3.11
CA ILE A 57 -9.83 -16.12 -2.82
C ILE A 57 -10.29 -17.49 -2.33
N ASP A 58 -9.83 -18.54 -3.01
CA ASP A 58 -10.16 -19.90 -2.63
C ASP A 58 -9.54 -20.28 -1.29
N ARG A 59 -10.26 -21.12 -0.53
CA ARG A 59 -9.81 -21.57 0.79
C ARG A 59 -8.48 -22.31 0.74
N GLU A 60 -8.23 -23.04 -0.35
CA GLU A 60 -7.00 -23.80 -0.58
C GLU A 60 -5.80 -22.85 -0.75
N VAL A 61 -5.98 -21.74 -1.47
CA VAL A 61 -4.97 -20.68 -1.62
C VAL A 61 -4.68 -20.00 -0.29
N LEU A 62 -5.70 -19.70 0.52
CA LEU A 62 -5.52 -19.14 1.87
C LEU A 62 -4.75 -20.08 2.80
N ALA A 63 -4.81 -21.40 2.57
CA ALA A 63 -4.10 -22.38 3.36
C ALA A 63 -2.60 -22.50 3.01
N LEU A 64 -2.16 -21.94 1.87
CA LEU A 64 -0.75 -21.97 1.45
C LEU A 64 0.17 -21.16 2.36
N VAL A 65 -0.36 -20.11 2.99
CA VAL A 65 0.40 -19.23 3.88
C VAL A 65 -0.15 -19.38 5.31
N PRO A 66 0.69 -19.68 6.31
CA PRO A 66 0.24 -19.75 7.69
C PRO A 66 -0.42 -18.45 8.14
N THR A 67 -1.55 -18.55 8.83
CA THR A 67 -2.30 -17.40 9.35
C THR A 67 -1.44 -16.43 10.15
N LYS A 68 -0.47 -16.94 10.93
CA LYS A 68 0.49 -16.10 11.65
C LYS A 68 1.31 -15.21 10.72
N ALA A 69 1.77 -15.74 9.58
CA ALA A 69 2.57 -14.99 8.62
C ALA A 69 1.74 -13.90 7.92
N ILE A 70 0.47 -14.19 7.59
CA ILE A 70 -0.48 -13.21 7.05
C ILE A 70 -0.54 -11.97 7.95
N PHE A 71 -0.78 -12.15 9.25
CA PHE A 71 -0.88 -11.03 10.18
C PHE A 71 0.46 -10.37 10.50
N GLN A 72 1.53 -11.14 10.61
CA GLN A 72 2.85 -10.61 10.96
C GLN A 72 3.43 -9.73 9.86
N TYR A 73 3.22 -10.11 8.60
CA TYR A 73 3.80 -9.41 7.46
C TYR A 73 2.78 -8.56 6.69
N ASN A 74 1.52 -8.57 7.12
CA ASN A 74 0.42 -7.87 6.46
C ASN A 74 0.31 -8.25 4.97
N VAL A 75 0.33 -9.56 4.70
CA VAL A 75 0.26 -10.15 3.35
C VAL A 75 -0.93 -11.11 3.25
N ILE A 76 -1.47 -11.32 2.06
CA ILE A 76 -2.53 -12.31 1.80
C ILE A 76 -2.24 -13.02 0.47
N PRO A 77 -2.31 -14.37 0.40
CA PRO A 77 -2.16 -15.07 -0.88
C PRO A 77 -3.42 -14.86 -1.73
N LEU A 78 -3.24 -14.45 -3.00
CA LEU A 78 -4.35 -14.18 -3.92
C LEU A 78 -4.61 -15.34 -4.88
N SER A 79 -3.54 -15.99 -5.35
CA SER A 79 -3.60 -17.11 -6.29
C SER A 79 -2.33 -17.94 -6.19
N GLU A 80 -2.40 -19.19 -6.59
CA GLU A 80 -1.23 -20.00 -6.91
C GLU A 80 -0.88 -19.78 -8.40
N LYS A 81 0.36 -19.36 -8.69
CA LYS A 81 0.92 -19.45 -10.03
C LYS A 81 2.02 -20.50 -9.96
N ASP A 82 1.80 -21.64 -10.61
CA ASP A 82 2.90 -22.53 -10.96
C ASP A 82 3.92 -21.71 -11.77
N GLY A 83 5.18 -21.75 -11.33
CA GLY A 83 6.28 -21.04 -12.01
C GLY A 83 6.52 -21.53 -13.42
#